data_AF-A0A7C5WWP7-F1
#
_entry.id   AF-A0A7C5WWP7-F1
#
_cell.length_a   1.000
_cell.length_b   1.000
_cell.length_c   1.000
_cell.angle_alpha   90.00
_cell.angle_beta   90.00
_cell.angle_gamma   90.00
#
_symmetry.space_group_name_H-M   'P 1'
#
loop_
_entity.id
_entity.type
_entity.pdbx_description
1 polymer ?
#
loop_
_entity_poly.entity_id
_entity_poly.type
_entity_poly.pdbx_seq_one_letter_code
_entity_poly.pdbx_strand_id
1 'polypeptide(L)'
;LQQPGTRTVQAEIERAVSKVANETIRVTCAGRTDTGVHATGQVVHFDTGAERLLKAWVQGCNTLLPRDVCIHWARQVDTDFSARFSAPSRRYRYVLFTRQVRSAILGGNVAWCFDELDVAKMHAAAQSLLGENDFSAFRASQCQAKHARRCLQEIRLTQSGPYVLMDIQANAFLHHMVRNIMGSLILIGRGEQPVEWLAEVLASRDRRLAGMTAPAAGLYLINVEYPENYGLPAQTGWLPSFG
;
A
#
# COMPACT_ATOMS: atom_id res chain seq x y z
N LEU A 1 -0.93 8.48 14.95
CA LEU A 1 -0.37 8.34 16.31
C LEU A 1 -0.41 6.85 16.61
N GLN A 2 0.68 6.27 17.12
CA GLN A 2 0.67 4.88 17.58
C GLN A 2 -0.41 4.76 18.67
N GLN A 3 -1.29 3.76 18.59
CA GLN A 3 -2.27 3.52 19.64
C GLN A 3 -1.55 2.83 20.82
N PRO A 4 -1.64 3.37 22.04
CA PRO A 4 -1.04 2.74 23.21
C PRO A 4 -1.51 1.29 23.36
N GLY A 5 -0.58 0.37 23.59
CA GLY A 5 -0.89 -1.05 23.83
C GLY A 5 -1.14 -1.91 22.57
N THR A 6 -1.10 -1.34 21.37
CA THR A 6 -1.23 -2.12 20.11
C THR A 6 0.12 -2.30 19.45
N ARG A 7 0.45 -3.54 19.07
CA ARG A 7 1.66 -3.85 18.30
C ARG A 7 1.60 -3.17 16.93
N THR A 8 2.65 -2.46 16.54
CA THR A 8 2.77 -1.84 15.21
C THR A 8 4.12 -2.16 14.58
N VAL A 9 4.16 -2.23 13.25
CA VAL A 9 5.41 -2.42 12.50
C VAL A 9 6.43 -1.32 12.83
N GLN A 10 5.97 -0.06 12.96
CA GLN A 10 6.84 1.06 13.33
C GLN A 10 7.51 0.84 14.69
N ALA A 11 6.76 0.44 15.71
CA ALA A 11 7.31 0.22 17.04
C ALA A 11 8.33 -0.94 17.06
N GLU A 12 8.09 -2.02 16.31
CA GLU A 12 9.05 -3.12 16.18
C GLU A 12 10.34 -2.70 15.50
N ILE A 13 10.24 -1.92 14.42
CA ILE A 13 11.41 -1.35 13.73
C ILE A 13 12.17 -0.42 14.69
N GLU A 14 11.49 0.55 15.31
CA GLU A 14 12.10 1.49 16.26
C GLU A 14 12.83 0.76 17.40
N ARG A 15 12.23 -0.29 17.95
CA ARG A 15 12.87 -1.14 18.98
C ARG A 15 14.13 -1.81 18.45
N ALA A 16 14.09 -2.41 17.26
CA ALA A 16 15.22 -3.11 16.67
C ALA A 16 16.37 -2.15 16.33
N VAL A 17 16.08 -1.04 15.63
CA VAL A 17 17.11 -0.06 15.26
C VAL A 17 17.70 0.63 16.48
N SER A 18 16.90 0.94 17.52
CA SER A 18 17.40 1.53 18.77
C SER A 18 18.41 0.62 19.47
N LYS A 19 18.15 -0.70 19.46
CA LYS A 19 19.05 -1.69 20.07
C LYS A 19 20.36 -1.85 19.31
N VAL A 20 20.33 -1.77 17.97
CA VAL A 20 21.55 -1.80 17.14
C VAL A 20 22.35 -0.49 17.28
N ALA A 21 21.66 0.64 17.34
CA ALA A 21 22.25 1.96 17.50
C ALA A 21 22.80 2.19 18.92
N ASN A 22 22.25 1.49 19.93
CA ASN A 22 22.48 1.76 21.35
C ASN A 22 22.04 3.17 21.79
N GLU A 23 20.95 3.65 21.18
CA GLU A 23 20.30 4.92 21.51
C GLU A 23 18.82 4.86 21.10
N THR A 24 18.00 5.79 21.58
CA THR A 24 16.57 5.82 21.21
C THR A 24 16.40 6.38 19.82
N ILE A 25 15.89 5.57 18.90
CA ILE A 25 15.64 5.95 17.51
C ILE A 25 14.13 6.08 17.26
N ARG A 26 13.78 7.09 16.46
CA ARG A 26 12.46 7.27 15.85
C ARG A 26 12.60 7.16 14.35
N VAL A 27 11.63 6.51 13.71
CA VAL A 27 11.64 6.36 12.25
C VAL A 27 10.53 7.14 11.59
N THR A 28 10.79 7.62 10.38
CA THR A 28 9.78 8.20 9.50
C THR A 28 9.58 7.29 8.29
N CYS A 29 8.35 6.83 8.09
CA CYS A 29 7.98 5.97 6.96
C CYS A 29 7.50 6.77 5.75
N ALA A 30 7.63 6.16 4.57
CA ALA A 30 7.17 6.72 3.30
C ALA A 30 5.66 6.87 3.21
N GLY A 31 4.92 5.92 3.77
CA GLY A 31 3.47 5.91 3.85
C GLY A 31 3.00 4.98 4.95
N ARG A 32 1.97 5.40 5.69
CA ARG A 32 1.33 4.53 6.68
C ARG A 32 0.49 3.48 5.97
N THR A 33 0.50 2.26 6.50
CA THR A 33 -0.41 1.18 6.13
C THR A 33 -1.42 0.96 7.26
N ASP A 34 -2.66 0.62 6.89
CA ASP A 34 -3.72 0.34 7.86
C ASP A 34 -3.56 -1.07 8.46
N THR A 35 -4.27 -1.36 9.54
CA THR A 35 -4.27 -2.70 10.15
C THR A 35 -4.64 -3.77 9.12
N GLY A 36 -3.80 -4.79 9.00
CA GLY A 36 -3.98 -5.91 8.07
C GLY A 36 -3.53 -5.64 6.63
N VAL A 37 -2.98 -4.45 6.34
CA VAL A 37 -2.34 -4.13 5.05
C VAL A 37 -0.86 -4.51 5.12
N HIS A 38 -0.36 -5.07 4.03
CA HIS A 38 1.01 -5.56 3.90
C HIS A 38 1.92 -4.56 3.17
N ALA A 39 3.22 -4.81 3.22
CA ALA A 39 4.18 -4.06 2.42
C ALA A 39 5.39 -4.94 2.04
N THR A 40 5.80 -4.85 0.78
CA THR A 40 7.08 -5.36 0.30
C THR A 40 8.06 -4.22 0.04
N GLY A 41 7.56 -3.05 -0.38
CA GLY A 41 8.35 -1.88 -0.75
C GLY A 41 8.25 -0.70 0.23
N GLN A 42 8.03 -0.94 1.52
CA GLN A 42 8.05 0.14 2.51
C GLN A 42 9.48 0.68 2.69
N VAL A 43 9.60 2.00 2.77
CA VAL A 43 10.87 2.68 3.08
C VAL A 43 10.72 3.50 4.35
N VAL A 44 11.72 3.41 5.23
CA VAL A 44 11.83 4.21 6.44
C VAL A 44 13.19 4.89 6.48
N HIS A 45 13.28 6.06 7.11
CA HIS A 45 14.56 6.69 7.46
C HIS A 45 14.58 7.05 8.94
N PHE A 46 15.79 7.22 9.46
CA PHE A 46 16.07 7.71 10.80
C PHE A 46 17.47 8.33 10.83
N ASP A 47 17.68 9.22 11.78
CA ASP A 47 18.99 9.80 12.08
C ASP A 47 19.61 9.07 13.26
N THR A 48 20.92 8.90 13.26
CA THR A 48 21.67 8.25 14.34
C THR A 48 23.10 8.78 14.41
N GLY A 49 23.65 8.88 15.62
CA GLY A 49 25.08 9.14 15.82
C GLY A 49 25.93 7.85 15.80
N ALA A 50 25.29 6.68 15.74
CA ALA A 50 25.98 5.41 15.85
C ALA A 50 26.67 5.00 14.54
N GLU A 51 27.99 4.88 14.57
CA GLU A 51 28.74 4.35 13.44
C GLU A 51 28.64 2.83 13.37
N ARG A 52 28.00 2.31 12.32
CA ARG A 52 27.82 0.89 12.06
C ARG A 52 28.01 0.59 10.57
N LEU A 53 28.52 -0.58 10.26
CA LEU A 53 28.51 -1.09 8.88
C LEU A 53 27.05 -1.25 8.41
N LEU A 54 26.76 -0.95 7.14
CA LEU A 54 25.40 -1.07 6.59
C LEU A 54 24.77 -2.46 6.81
N LYS A 55 25.58 -3.52 6.72
CA LYS A 55 25.12 -4.90 7.00
C LYS A 55 24.61 -5.11 8.43
N ALA A 56 25.11 -4.34 9.41
CA ALA A 56 24.67 -4.44 10.80
C ALA A 56 23.25 -3.91 10.98
N TRP A 57 22.87 -2.86 10.23
CA TRP A 57 21.49 -2.36 10.21
C TRP A 57 20.50 -3.37 9.64
N VAL A 58 20.94 -4.20 8.69
CA VAL A 58 20.10 -5.25 8.11
C VAL A 58 20.09 -6.48 9.01
N GLN A 59 21.24 -7.14 9.19
CA GLN A 59 21.34 -8.41 9.90
C GLN A 59 21.05 -8.25 11.39
N GLY A 60 21.58 -7.21 12.03
CA GLY A 60 21.39 -6.97 13.47
C GLY A 60 19.94 -6.65 13.82
N CYS A 61 19.24 -5.88 12.99
CA CYS A 61 17.82 -5.65 13.19
C CYS A 61 17.00 -6.92 12.93
N ASN A 62 17.30 -7.67 11.87
CA ASN A 62 16.55 -8.89 11.53
C ASN A 62 16.65 -10.01 12.58
N THR A 63 17.70 -10.06 13.41
CA THR A 63 17.74 -10.99 14.55
C THR A 63 16.82 -10.57 15.71
N LEU A 64 16.46 -9.28 15.76
CA LEU A 64 15.62 -8.69 16.80
C LEU A 64 14.16 -8.55 16.37
N LEU A 65 13.90 -8.50 15.07
CA LEU A 65 12.58 -8.32 14.51
C LEU A 65 11.76 -9.64 14.59
N PRO A 66 10.44 -9.53 14.73
CA PRO A 66 9.54 -10.66 14.65
C PRO A 66 9.49 -11.23 13.22
N ARG A 67 9.02 -12.48 13.08
CA ARG A 67 9.06 -13.24 11.80
C ARG A 67 8.27 -12.62 10.64
N ASP A 68 7.37 -11.69 10.93
CA ASP A 68 6.50 -10.99 9.98
C ASP A 68 7.02 -9.59 9.60
N VAL A 69 8.22 -9.20 10.07
CA VAL A 69 8.87 -7.94 9.70
C VAL A 69 10.34 -8.21 9.36
N CYS A 70 10.79 -7.72 8.21
CA CYS A 70 12.17 -7.92 7.74
C CYS A 70 12.71 -6.65 7.07
N ILE A 71 13.96 -6.32 7.36
CA ILE A 71 14.74 -5.30 6.66
C ILE A 71 15.48 -5.97 5.51
N HIS A 72 15.31 -5.46 4.30
CA HIS A 72 15.94 -6.02 3.10
C HIS A 72 17.30 -5.40 2.78
N TRP A 73 17.48 -4.11 3.08
CA TRP A 73 18.68 -3.34 2.75
C TRP A 73 18.79 -2.13 3.69
N ALA A 74 19.97 -1.52 3.72
CA ALA A 74 20.23 -0.25 4.38
C ALA A 74 21.18 0.58 3.51
N ARG A 75 20.93 1.89 3.43
CA ARG A 75 21.75 2.83 2.66
C ARG A 75 21.86 4.15 3.42
N GLN A 76 23.06 4.71 3.46
CA GLN A 76 23.27 6.08 3.92
C GLN A 76 22.80 7.04 2.83
N VAL A 77 22.06 8.06 3.24
CA VAL A 77 21.44 9.06 2.37
C VAL A 77 21.83 10.45 2.87
N ASP A 78 21.66 11.45 2.01
CA ASP A 78 21.90 12.85 2.35
C ASP A 78 20.90 13.36 3.40
N THR A 79 21.29 14.41 4.13
CA THR A 79 20.51 14.98 5.25
C THR A 79 19.19 15.62 4.82
N ASP A 80 19.03 15.90 3.54
CA ASP A 80 17.79 16.43 2.96
C ASP A 80 16.79 15.34 2.56
N PHE A 81 17.19 14.06 2.61
CA PHE A 81 16.31 12.96 2.29
C PHE A 81 15.20 12.82 3.32
N SER A 82 13.97 12.69 2.83
CA SER A 82 12.84 12.24 3.63
C SER A 82 12.13 11.09 2.95
N ALA A 83 12.08 9.93 3.61
CA ALA A 83 11.29 8.80 3.12
C ALA A 83 9.85 9.21 2.77
N ARG A 84 9.28 10.18 3.48
CA ARG A 84 7.92 10.66 3.21
C ARG A 84 7.87 11.74 2.12
N PHE A 85 8.67 12.79 2.24
CA PHE A 85 8.49 13.98 1.42
C PHE A 85 9.29 13.95 0.11
N SER A 86 10.37 13.17 0.05
CA SER A 86 11.16 12.99 -1.17
C SER A 86 10.55 11.96 -2.13
N ALA A 87 9.47 11.27 -1.74
CA ALA A 87 8.79 10.27 -2.56
C ALA A 87 7.75 10.91 -3.49
N PRO A 88 8.01 11.01 -4.82
CA PRO A 88 7.03 11.50 -5.79
C PRO A 88 5.81 10.61 -5.95
N SER A 89 5.93 9.30 -5.73
CA SER A 89 4.82 8.36 -5.93
C SER A 89 4.90 7.14 -5.01
N ARG A 90 3.76 6.46 -4.85
CA ARG A 90 3.66 5.15 -4.23
C ARG A 90 2.89 4.23 -5.15
N ARG A 91 3.25 2.95 -5.14
CA ARG A 91 2.56 1.90 -5.90
C ARG A 91 2.03 0.83 -4.95
N TYR A 92 0.76 0.51 -5.11
CA TYR A 92 0.10 -0.58 -4.41
C TYR A 92 -0.29 -1.68 -5.39
N ARG A 93 -0.31 -2.92 -4.90
CA ARG A 93 -1.01 -4.03 -5.53
C ARG A 93 -2.11 -4.51 -4.60
N TYR A 94 -3.30 -4.69 -5.15
CA TYR A 94 -4.37 -5.40 -4.49
C TYR A 94 -4.53 -6.80 -5.11
N VAL A 95 -4.50 -7.84 -4.29
CA VAL A 95 -4.65 -9.25 -4.69
C VAL A 95 -6.00 -9.76 -4.21
N LEU A 96 -6.91 -9.99 -5.15
CA LEU A 96 -8.23 -10.54 -4.92
C LEU A 96 -8.31 -11.97 -5.48
N PHE A 97 -8.57 -12.93 -4.61
CA PHE A 97 -8.80 -14.32 -4.99
C PHE A 97 -10.28 -14.55 -5.25
N THR A 98 -10.66 -14.84 -6.51
CA THR A 98 -12.04 -15.02 -6.97
C THR A 98 -12.34 -16.50 -7.15
N ARG A 99 -12.96 -17.13 -6.15
CA ARG A 99 -13.44 -18.53 -6.18
C ARG A 99 -14.60 -18.69 -5.20
N GLN A 100 -15.43 -19.70 -5.41
CA GLN A 100 -16.51 -20.03 -4.46
C GLN A 100 -16.03 -20.47 -3.07
N VAL A 101 -14.75 -20.85 -2.92
CA VAL A 101 -14.14 -21.24 -1.65
C VAL A 101 -12.88 -20.43 -1.38
N ARG A 102 -12.68 -20.03 -0.12
CA ARG A 102 -11.48 -19.29 0.33
C ARG A 102 -10.21 -20.13 0.20
N SER A 103 -9.07 -19.47 0.06
CA SER A 103 -7.76 -20.15 0.13
C SER A 103 -7.40 -20.49 1.57
N ALA A 104 -7.02 -21.74 1.83
CA ALA A 104 -6.46 -22.16 3.11
C ALA A 104 -4.98 -21.76 3.27
N ILE A 105 -4.24 -21.66 2.15
CA ILE A 105 -2.80 -21.38 2.14
C ILE A 105 -2.53 -19.87 2.22
N LEU A 106 -3.32 -19.08 1.51
CA LEU A 106 -3.12 -17.62 1.41
C LEU A 106 -4.05 -16.82 2.33
N GLY A 107 -4.67 -17.48 3.32
CA GLY A 107 -5.51 -16.81 4.31
C GLY A 107 -4.76 -15.65 4.97
N GLY A 108 -5.35 -14.45 4.94
CA GLY A 108 -4.72 -13.22 5.46
C GLY A 108 -3.73 -12.53 4.52
N ASN A 109 -3.35 -13.16 3.40
CA ASN A 109 -2.44 -12.62 2.37
C ASN A 109 -3.14 -12.29 1.05
N VAL A 110 -4.42 -12.67 0.91
CA VAL A 110 -5.26 -12.25 -0.21
C VAL A 110 -6.63 -11.87 0.33
N ALA A 111 -7.29 -10.94 -0.36
CA ALA A 111 -8.73 -10.78 -0.18
C ALA A 111 -9.46 -11.89 -0.94
N TRP A 112 -10.68 -12.22 -0.53
CA TRP A 112 -11.48 -13.26 -1.15
C TRP A 112 -12.80 -12.68 -1.66
N CYS A 113 -13.17 -13.06 -2.87
CA CYS A 113 -14.48 -12.84 -3.46
C CYS A 113 -15.05 -14.19 -3.89
N PHE A 114 -16.32 -14.43 -3.55
CA PHE A 114 -17.03 -15.64 -3.93
C PHE A 114 -17.28 -15.69 -5.45
N ASP A 115 -17.65 -14.54 -6.01
CA ASP A 115 -18.10 -14.40 -7.39
C ASP A 115 -16.93 -14.34 -8.38
N GLU A 116 -17.19 -14.82 -9.59
CA GLU A 116 -16.38 -14.48 -10.75
C GLU A 116 -16.61 -13.02 -11.15
N LEU A 117 -15.58 -12.38 -11.68
CA LEU A 117 -15.60 -10.95 -11.99
C LEU A 117 -15.22 -10.70 -13.45
N ASP A 118 -15.95 -9.81 -14.10
CA ASP A 118 -15.58 -9.26 -15.40
C ASP A 118 -14.45 -8.23 -15.24
N VAL A 119 -13.21 -8.73 -15.23
CA VAL A 119 -12.01 -7.91 -15.03
C VAL A 119 -11.82 -6.88 -16.15
N ALA A 120 -12.31 -7.16 -17.36
CA ALA A 120 -12.24 -6.21 -18.46
C ALA A 120 -13.12 -4.98 -18.19
N LYS A 121 -14.35 -5.16 -17.70
CA LYS A 121 -15.21 -4.05 -17.26
C LYS A 121 -14.62 -3.29 -16.08
N MET A 122 -14.07 -4.00 -15.10
CA MET A 122 -13.40 -3.36 -13.96
C MET A 122 -12.22 -2.50 -14.45
N HIS A 123 -11.40 -3.02 -15.36
CA HIS A 123 -10.28 -2.29 -15.93
C HIS A 123 -10.74 -1.05 -16.71
N ALA A 124 -11.77 -1.18 -17.53
CA ALA A 124 -12.36 -0.08 -18.29
C ALA A 124 -12.88 1.03 -17.36
N ALA A 125 -13.63 0.67 -16.32
CA ALA A 125 -14.17 1.62 -15.36
C ALA A 125 -13.06 2.38 -14.63
N ALA A 126 -12.01 1.67 -14.21
CA ALA A 126 -10.86 2.22 -13.50
C ALA A 126 -10.15 3.35 -14.27
N GLN A 127 -10.21 3.36 -15.61
CA GLN A 127 -9.54 4.40 -16.41
C GLN A 127 -10.10 5.80 -16.16
N SER A 128 -11.37 5.91 -15.75
CA SER A 128 -11.99 7.19 -15.38
C SER A 128 -11.32 7.87 -14.17
N LEU A 129 -10.50 7.15 -13.41
CA LEU A 129 -9.83 7.66 -12.20
C LEU A 129 -8.48 8.32 -12.49
N LEU A 130 -7.91 8.14 -13.70
CA LEU A 130 -6.58 8.65 -14.05
C LEU A 130 -6.51 10.19 -14.02
N GLY A 131 -5.33 10.69 -13.69
CA GLY A 131 -5.04 12.12 -13.60
C GLY A 131 -5.43 12.76 -12.27
N GLU A 132 -5.56 14.08 -12.29
CA GLU A 132 -5.82 14.92 -11.12
C GLU A 132 -7.31 14.98 -10.78
N ASN A 133 -7.72 14.29 -9.72
CA ASN A 133 -9.11 14.19 -9.32
C ASN A 133 -9.34 14.46 -7.82
N ASP A 134 -10.59 14.77 -7.46
CA ASP A 134 -11.03 14.82 -6.06
C ASP A 134 -11.55 13.43 -5.64
N PHE A 135 -10.77 12.73 -4.82
CA PHE A 135 -11.11 11.37 -4.36
C PHE A 135 -11.93 11.35 -3.07
N SER A 136 -12.74 12.38 -2.78
CA SER A 136 -13.59 12.42 -1.59
C SER A 136 -14.56 11.23 -1.51
N ALA A 137 -15.09 10.77 -2.65
CA ALA A 137 -15.93 9.58 -2.72
C ALA A 137 -15.19 8.29 -2.31
N PHE A 138 -13.86 8.29 -2.35
CA PHE A 138 -13.02 7.15 -1.97
C PHE A 138 -12.23 7.41 -0.68
N ARG A 139 -12.63 8.41 0.11
CA ARG A 139 -11.94 8.82 1.33
C ARG A 139 -12.67 8.30 2.58
N ALA A 140 -11.94 7.68 3.51
CA ALA A 140 -12.49 7.38 4.83
C ALA A 140 -12.72 8.64 5.66
N SER A 141 -13.76 8.65 6.50
CA SER A 141 -14.12 9.78 7.38
C SER A 141 -12.99 10.17 8.34
N GLN A 142 -12.20 9.21 8.81
CA GLN A 142 -11.05 9.43 9.71
C GLN A 142 -9.78 9.88 8.99
N CYS A 143 -9.84 10.17 7.68
CA CYS A 143 -8.65 10.58 6.93
C CYS A 143 -8.16 11.97 7.37
N GLN A 144 -6.90 12.05 7.79
CA GLN A 144 -6.26 13.28 8.28
C GLN A 144 -5.71 14.20 7.17
N ALA A 145 -5.86 13.84 5.90
CA ALA A 145 -5.36 14.66 4.80
C ALA A 145 -6.13 15.99 4.71
N LYS A 146 -5.43 17.10 4.45
CA LYS A 146 -6.06 18.43 4.32
C LYS A 146 -7.03 18.51 3.13
N HIS A 147 -6.69 17.86 2.02
CA HIS A 147 -7.52 17.79 0.81
C HIS A 147 -7.55 16.38 0.23
N ALA A 148 -8.59 16.10 -0.56
CA ALA A 148 -8.80 14.84 -1.26
C ALA A 148 -8.26 14.82 -2.70
N ARG A 149 -7.68 15.92 -3.18
CA ARG A 149 -7.03 16.00 -4.49
C ARG A 149 -5.82 15.07 -4.58
N ARG A 150 -5.78 14.17 -5.55
CA ARG A 150 -4.66 13.28 -5.86
C ARG A 150 -4.50 13.12 -7.36
N CYS A 151 -3.27 12.82 -7.78
CA CYS A 151 -2.93 12.46 -9.15
C CYS A 151 -2.76 10.95 -9.23
N LEU A 152 -3.72 10.27 -9.85
CA LEU A 152 -3.57 8.85 -10.15
C LEU A 152 -2.80 8.70 -11.46
N GLN A 153 -1.61 8.12 -11.38
CA GLN A 153 -0.66 8.03 -12.48
C GLN A 153 -0.88 6.75 -13.30
N GLU A 154 -1.19 5.65 -12.63
CA GLU A 154 -1.44 4.35 -13.26
C GLU A 154 -2.53 3.60 -12.50
N ILE A 155 -3.41 2.90 -13.22
CA ILE A 155 -4.28 1.88 -12.67
C ILE A 155 -4.51 0.78 -13.70
N ARG A 156 -4.15 -0.45 -13.34
CA ARG A 156 -4.23 -1.62 -14.21
C ARG A 156 -4.88 -2.76 -13.45
N LEU A 157 -5.85 -3.40 -14.08
CA LEU A 157 -6.43 -4.64 -13.58
C LEU A 157 -6.10 -5.77 -14.55
N THR A 158 -5.63 -6.88 -14.00
CA THR A 158 -5.29 -8.09 -14.76
C THR A 158 -5.81 -9.32 -14.06
N GLN A 159 -6.12 -10.36 -14.82
CA GLN A 159 -6.47 -11.67 -14.30
C GLN A 159 -5.33 -12.66 -14.54
N SER A 160 -4.99 -13.43 -13.51
CA SER A 160 -4.09 -14.56 -13.58
C SER A 160 -4.74 -15.72 -12.83
N GLY A 161 -5.25 -16.71 -13.58
CA GLY A 161 -6.08 -17.79 -13.03
C GLY A 161 -7.18 -17.26 -12.10
N PRO A 162 -7.23 -17.70 -10.82
CA PRO A 162 -8.24 -17.26 -9.85
C PRO A 162 -7.90 -15.93 -9.15
N TYR A 163 -6.89 -15.19 -9.61
CA TYR A 163 -6.45 -13.94 -9.01
C TYR A 163 -6.77 -12.76 -9.91
N VAL A 164 -7.48 -11.79 -9.36
CA VAL A 164 -7.62 -10.45 -9.92
C VAL A 164 -6.62 -9.55 -9.20
N LEU A 165 -5.71 -8.98 -9.99
CA LEU A 165 -4.66 -8.08 -9.51
C LEU A 165 -5.02 -6.66 -9.94
N MET A 166 -4.99 -5.72 -8.99
CA MET A 166 -5.06 -4.29 -9.29
C MET A 166 -3.76 -3.62 -8.89
N ASP A 167 -2.99 -3.19 -9.88
CA ASP A 167 -1.83 -2.33 -9.70
C ASP A 167 -2.25 -0.87 -9.82
N ILE A 168 -1.86 -0.05 -8.85
CA ILE A 168 -2.28 1.34 -8.77
C ILE A 168 -1.14 2.21 -8.27
N GLN A 169 -0.88 3.32 -8.95
CA GLN A 169 0.16 4.28 -8.62
C GLN A 169 -0.38 5.69 -8.59
N ALA A 170 0.02 6.45 -7.57
CA ALA A 170 -0.39 7.85 -7.39
C ALA A 170 0.70 8.64 -6.67
N ASN A 171 0.61 9.96 -6.74
CA ASN A 171 1.47 10.85 -5.96
C ASN A 171 1.33 10.62 -4.44
N ALA A 172 0.09 10.39 -3.99
CA ALA A 172 -0.24 9.97 -2.63
C ALA A 172 -1.62 9.31 -2.61
N PHE A 173 -1.93 8.59 -1.53
CA PHE A 173 -3.26 7.99 -1.31
C PHE A 173 -3.94 8.56 -0.07
N LEU A 174 -5.28 8.55 -0.07
CA LEU A 174 -6.09 8.85 1.10
C LEU A 174 -6.31 7.58 1.94
N HIS A 175 -6.72 7.75 3.19
CA HIS A 175 -7.06 6.63 4.06
C HIS A 175 -8.20 5.81 3.43
N HIS A 176 -7.99 4.50 3.30
CA HIS A 176 -8.83 3.53 2.58
C HIS A 176 -9.01 3.74 1.07
N MET A 177 -8.32 4.69 0.42
CA MET A 177 -8.55 5.02 -1.00
C MET A 177 -8.52 3.81 -1.93
N VAL A 178 -7.42 3.06 -1.91
CA VAL A 178 -7.23 1.88 -2.78
C VAL A 178 -8.31 0.82 -2.52
N ARG A 179 -8.66 0.61 -1.24
CA ARG A 179 -9.66 -0.38 -0.82
C ARG A 179 -11.09 0.03 -1.18
N ASN A 180 -11.41 1.32 -1.14
CA ASN A 180 -12.70 1.86 -1.57
C ASN A 180 -12.85 1.78 -3.10
N ILE A 181 -11.77 2.04 -3.84
CA ILE A 181 -11.74 1.87 -5.30
C ILE A 181 -11.97 0.39 -5.64
N MET A 182 -11.19 -0.53 -5.07
CA MET A 182 -11.36 -1.97 -5.31
C MET A 182 -12.78 -2.43 -4.95
N GLY A 183 -13.31 -1.99 -3.81
CA GLY A 183 -14.67 -2.34 -3.39
C GLY A 183 -15.76 -1.88 -4.36
N SER A 184 -15.57 -0.72 -4.99
CA SER A 184 -16.48 -0.19 -6.02
C SER A 184 -16.32 -0.97 -7.34
N LEU A 185 -15.08 -1.29 -7.72
CA LEU A 185 -14.79 -2.10 -8.90
C LEU A 185 -15.37 -3.51 -8.80
N ILE A 186 -15.41 -4.12 -7.61
CA ILE A 186 -16.05 -5.44 -7.41
C ILE A 186 -17.53 -5.41 -7.82
N LEU A 187 -18.28 -4.35 -7.52
CA LEU A 187 -19.69 -4.22 -7.93
C LEU A 187 -19.84 -4.19 -9.46
N ILE A 188 -18.92 -3.50 -10.14
CA ILE A 188 -18.87 -3.46 -11.61
C ILE A 188 -18.49 -4.83 -12.17
N GLY A 189 -17.50 -5.50 -11.57
CA GLY A 189 -17.06 -6.83 -11.98
C GLY A 189 -18.16 -7.89 -11.85
N ARG A 190 -19.07 -7.73 -10.88
CA ARG A 190 -20.26 -8.58 -10.72
C ARG A 190 -21.42 -8.24 -11.66
N GLY A 191 -21.33 -7.12 -12.38
CA GLY A 191 -22.43 -6.59 -13.20
C GLY A 191 -23.55 -5.92 -12.41
N GLU A 192 -23.33 -5.62 -11.11
CA GLU A 192 -24.29 -4.88 -10.27
C GLU A 192 -24.33 -3.38 -10.62
N GLN A 193 -23.25 -2.86 -11.21
CA GLN A 193 -23.12 -1.48 -11.64
C GLN A 193 -22.51 -1.41 -13.06
N PRO A 194 -22.91 -0.43 -13.89
CA PRO A 194 -22.33 -0.23 -15.21
C PRO A 194 -20.90 0.36 -15.12
N VAL A 195 -20.16 0.35 -16.23
CA VAL A 195 -18.76 0.82 -16.28
C VAL A 195 -18.65 2.31 -15.95
N GLU A 196 -19.62 3.09 -16.42
CA GLU A 196 -19.71 4.54 -16.28
C GLU A 196 -19.91 4.98 -14.82
N TRP A 197 -20.49 4.11 -14.00
CA TRP A 197 -20.83 4.38 -12.61
C TRP A 197 -19.62 4.81 -11.76
N LEU A 198 -18.42 4.27 -12.04
CA LEU A 198 -17.23 4.66 -11.27
C LEU A 198 -16.88 6.15 -11.45
N ALA A 199 -17.09 6.68 -12.65
CA ALA A 199 -16.89 8.09 -12.95
C ALA A 199 -17.94 8.96 -12.25
N GLU A 200 -19.20 8.50 -12.20
CA GLU A 200 -20.28 9.15 -11.47
C GLU A 200 -19.99 9.21 -9.97
N VAL A 201 -19.53 8.11 -9.38
CA VAL A 201 -19.09 8.04 -7.98
C VAL A 201 -17.96 9.04 -7.73
N LEU A 202 -16.94 9.07 -8.58
CA LEU A 202 -15.85 10.05 -8.46
C LEU A 202 -16.36 11.49 -8.52
N ALA A 203 -17.22 11.81 -9.50
CA ALA A 203 -17.79 13.14 -9.69
C ALA A 203 -18.68 13.58 -8.52
N SER A 204 -19.40 12.64 -7.89
CA SER A 204 -20.28 12.91 -6.76
C SER A 204 -19.55 13.41 -5.51
N ARG A 205 -18.28 13.03 -5.34
CA ARG A 205 -17.46 13.27 -4.14
C ARG A 205 -18.09 12.72 -2.85
N ASP A 206 -19.11 11.88 -2.92
CA ASP A 206 -19.84 11.33 -1.78
C ASP A 206 -19.45 9.88 -1.50
N ARG A 207 -18.80 9.63 -0.35
CA ARG A 207 -18.36 8.29 0.06
C ARG A 207 -19.51 7.30 0.19
N ARG A 208 -20.75 7.75 0.43
CA ARG A 208 -21.92 6.86 0.58
C ARG A 208 -22.30 6.18 -0.73
N LEU A 209 -21.94 6.78 -1.87
CA LEU A 209 -22.22 6.23 -3.20
C LEU A 209 -21.16 5.24 -3.64
N ALA A 210 -19.97 5.23 -3.04
CA ALA A 210 -18.93 4.25 -3.34
C ALA A 210 -19.21 2.90 -2.69
N GLY A 211 -18.66 1.83 -3.27
CA GLY A 211 -18.76 0.48 -2.74
C GLY A 211 -18.20 0.32 -1.32
N MET A 212 -18.48 -0.85 -0.74
CA MET A 212 -17.94 -1.20 0.57
C MET A 212 -16.42 -1.23 0.55
N THR A 213 -15.78 -0.84 1.66
CA THR A 213 -14.31 -0.89 1.75
C THR A 213 -13.83 -2.34 1.62
N ALA A 214 -13.00 -2.63 0.61
CA ALA A 214 -12.48 -3.97 0.42
C ALA A 214 -11.58 -4.43 1.60
N PRO A 215 -11.46 -5.75 1.86
CA PRO A 215 -10.62 -6.28 2.94
C PRO A 215 -9.16 -5.80 2.88
N ALA A 216 -8.54 -5.56 4.04
CA ALA A 216 -7.15 -5.09 4.10
C ALA A 216 -6.13 -6.14 3.65
N ALA A 217 -6.43 -7.42 3.89
CA ALA A 217 -5.55 -8.57 3.66
C ALA A 217 -5.05 -8.73 2.22
N GLY A 218 -5.74 -8.15 1.24
CA GLY A 218 -5.33 -8.18 -0.17
C GLY A 218 -4.40 -7.03 -0.58
N LEU A 219 -4.20 -6.00 0.26
CA LEU A 219 -3.48 -4.80 -0.12
C LEU A 219 -2.00 -4.86 0.28
N TYR A 220 -1.13 -4.54 -0.67
CA TYR A 220 0.32 -4.48 -0.51
C TYR A 220 0.86 -3.13 -1.00
N LEU A 221 1.62 -2.43 -0.16
CA LEU A 221 2.53 -1.37 -0.63
C LEU A 221 3.74 -2.03 -1.30
N ILE A 222 3.81 -1.98 -2.62
CA ILE A 222 4.82 -2.73 -3.38
C ILE A 222 6.02 -1.90 -3.81
N ASN A 223 5.85 -0.57 -3.94
CA ASN A 223 6.96 0.31 -4.26
C ASN A 223 6.73 1.73 -3.74
N VAL A 224 7.81 2.42 -3.41
CA VAL A 224 7.86 3.86 -3.21
C VAL A 224 8.95 4.39 -4.12
N GLU A 225 8.58 5.25 -5.06
CA GLU A 225 9.55 5.81 -5.99
C GLU A 225 10.29 6.98 -5.33
N TYR A 226 11.57 7.08 -5.64
CA TYR A 226 12.44 8.19 -5.26
C TYR A 226 13.32 8.58 -6.45
N PRO A 227 13.73 9.85 -6.56
CA PRO A 227 14.74 10.30 -7.50
C PRO A 227 16.02 9.45 -7.48
N GLU A 228 16.57 9.17 -8.67
CA GLU A 228 17.74 8.28 -8.84
C GLU A 228 18.99 8.76 -8.11
N ASN A 229 19.13 10.07 -7.89
CA ASN A 229 20.27 10.65 -7.18
C ASN A 229 20.40 10.17 -5.73
N TYR A 230 19.32 9.67 -5.11
CA TYR A 230 19.41 9.04 -3.78
C TYR A 230 20.04 7.63 -3.81
N GLY A 231 20.12 7.01 -4.99
CA GLY A 231 20.73 5.70 -5.22
C GLY A 231 20.07 4.53 -4.45
N LEU A 232 18.79 4.66 -4.12
CA LEU A 232 18.06 3.60 -3.41
C LEU A 232 17.88 2.38 -4.33
N PRO A 233 17.86 1.16 -3.79
CA PRO A 233 17.58 -0.04 -4.59
C PRO A 233 16.21 0.05 -5.29
N ALA A 234 16.16 -0.24 -6.59
CA ALA A 234 14.97 -0.04 -7.42
C ALA A 234 13.81 -1.02 -7.14
N GLN A 235 14.10 -2.22 -6.63
CA GLN A 235 13.09 -3.20 -6.24
C GLN A 235 13.44 -3.83 -4.91
N THR A 236 12.46 -3.86 -4.01
CA THR A 236 12.63 -4.35 -2.65
C THR A 236 11.40 -5.16 -2.31
N GLY A 237 11.59 -6.46 -2.08
CA GLY A 237 10.53 -7.42 -1.77
C GLY A 237 9.80 -7.96 -3.00
N TRP A 238 9.42 -9.24 -2.92
CA TRP A 238 8.82 -9.98 -4.02
C TRP A 238 7.42 -10.45 -3.60
N LEU A 239 6.42 -10.11 -4.40
CA LEU A 239 5.17 -10.84 -4.38
C LEU A 239 5.33 -12.09 -5.25
N PRO A 240 4.64 -13.19 -4.90
CA PRO A 240 4.54 -14.32 -5.81
C PRO A 240 4.06 -13.85 -7.18
N SER A 241 4.69 -14.36 -8.23
CA SER A 241 4.12 -14.22 -9.56
C SER A 241 2.91 -15.14 -9.63
N PHE A 242 1.74 -14.56 -9.83
CA PHE A 242 0.55 -15.30 -10.22
C PHE A 242 0.61 -15.34 -11.75
N GLY A 243 0.81 -16.53 -12.32
CA GLY A 243 0.95 -16.77 -13.77
C GLY A 243 -0.36 -16.83 -14.51
#